data_AF-A0A1F4XS13-F1
#
_entry.id   AF-A0A1F4XS13-F1
#
_cell.length_a   1.000
_cell.length_b   1.000
_cell.length_c   1.000
_cell.angle_alpha   90.00
_cell.angle_beta   90.00
_cell.angle_gamma   90.00
#
_symmetry.space_group_name_H-M   'P 1'
#
loop_
_entity.id
_entity.type
_entity.pdbx_description
1 polymer ?
#
loop_
_entity_poly.entity_id
_entity_poly.type
_entity_poly.pdbx_seq_one_letter_code
_entity_poly.pdbx_strand_id
1 'polypeptide(L)'
;MTDTLIKLFGSAARVKLLRLFLFNPQHLISIEEAAIRAQVKPRDARQEISLFLRLGLLERHPRRGMMRYGLAATSPYIEALQNLMINAPARGAEMPARLRSVGALKLIVVAGVFVGEWNGSLDLLVVGDRIKEKTLIKKIKMLEAEIGKEVRYAWMSTPDFFYRLNMSDRLLRDMFDYPHIIVFDRLDIGLK
;
A
#
# COMPACT_ATOMS: atom_id res chain seq x y z
N MET A 1 1.34 -13.76 7.85
CA MET A 1 0.38 -14.00 6.75
C MET A 1 0.94 -13.68 5.36
N THR A 2 1.82 -12.68 5.19
CA THR A 2 2.60 -12.49 3.94
C THR A 2 3.31 -13.76 3.50
N ASP A 3 3.86 -14.51 4.46
CA ASP A 3 4.49 -15.80 4.21
C ASP A 3 3.54 -16.82 3.60
N THR A 4 2.23 -16.80 3.89
CA THR A 4 1.31 -17.83 3.41
C THR A 4 1.09 -17.72 1.92
N LEU A 5 0.78 -16.52 1.40
CA LEU A 5 0.62 -16.32 -0.04
C LEU A 5 1.95 -16.46 -0.79
N ILE A 6 3.06 -16.01 -0.19
CA ILE A 6 4.39 -16.20 -0.78
C ILE A 6 4.71 -17.70 -0.89
N LYS A 7 4.40 -18.50 0.14
CA LYS A 7 4.57 -19.96 0.13
C LYS A 7 3.62 -20.63 -0.88
N LEU A 8 2.35 -20.21 -0.93
CA LEU A 8 1.34 -20.77 -1.84
C LEU A 8 1.70 -20.54 -3.31
N PHE A 9 2.12 -19.32 -3.65
CA PHE A 9 2.46 -18.96 -5.03
C PHE A 9 3.94 -19.20 -5.39
N GLY A 10 4.76 -19.59 -4.41
CA GLY A 10 6.17 -19.94 -4.56
C GLY A 10 7.13 -18.79 -4.85
N SER A 11 6.65 -17.53 -4.87
CA SER A 11 7.47 -16.38 -5.24
C SER A 11 6.92 -15.08 -4.64
N ALA A 12 7.78 -14.36 -3.92
CA ALA A 12 7.44 -13.04 -3.41
C ALA A 12 7.23 -12.02 -4.54
N ALA A 13 8.03 -12.12 -5.61
CA ALA A 13 7.88 -11.26 -6.77
C ALA A 13 6.53 -11.48 -7.47
N ARG A 14 6.12 -12.74 -7.61
CA ARG A 14 4.82 -13.12 -8.17
C ARG A 14 3.68 -12.47 -7.41
N VAL A 15 3.66 -12.62 -6.08
CA VAL A 15 2.58 -12.08 -5.25
C VAL A 15 2.53 -10.56 -5.32
N LYS A 16 3.69 -9.87 -5.26
CA LYS A 16 3.73 -8.40 -5.34
C LYS A 16 3.28 -7.87 -6.70
N LEU A 17 3.72 -8.50 -7.79
CA LEU A 17 3.32 -8.10 -9.14
C LEU A 17 1.86 -8.42 -9.42
N LEU A 18 1.34 -9.58 -8.97
CA LEU A 18 -0.10 -9.87 -9.05
C LEU A 18 -0.91 -8.78 -8.37
N ARG A 19 -0.57 -8.43 -7.13
CA ARG A 19 -1.26 -7.35 -6.40
C ARG A 19 -1.18 -6.01 -7.15
N LEU A 20 -0.01 -5.67 -7.67
CA LEU A 20 0.19 -4.44 -8.44
C LEU A 20 -0.77 -4.34 -9.62
N PHE A 21 -0.93 -5.40 -10.42
CA PHE A 21 -1.86 -5.36 -11.56
C PHE A 21 -3.32 -5.47 -11.14
N LEU A 22 -3.64 -6.36 -10.18
CA LEU A 22 -5.01 -6.61 -9.73
C LEU A 22 -5.65 -5.38 -9.07
N PHE A 23 -4.89 -4.61 -8.28
CA PHE A 23 -5.41 -3.43 -7.57
C PHE A 23 -5.23 -2.11 -8.33
N ASN A 24 -4.65 -2.16 -9.53
CA ASN A 24 -4.52 -1.00 -10.42
C ASN A 24 -4.95 -1.36 -11.86
N PRO A 25 -6.21 -1.82 -12.08
CA PRO A 25 -6.65 -2.36 -13.36
C PRO A 25 -6.57 -1.36 -14.52
N GLN A 26 -6.68 -0.05 -14.22
CA GLN A 26 -6.63 1.02 -15.23
C GLN A 26 -5.19 1.43 -15.61
N HIS A 27 -4.17 0.93 -14.90
CA HIS A 27 -2.79 1.38 -15.08
C HIS A 27 -2.02 0.44 -16.01
N LEU A 28 -1.73 0.92 -17.23
CA LEU A 28 -0.78 0.27 -18.13
C LEU A 28 0.64 0.60 -17.66
N ILE A 29 1.49 -0.39 -17.41
CA ILE A 29 2.86 -0.16 -16.90
C ILE A 29 3.92 -0.95 -17.65
N SER A 30 5.15 -0.43 -17.73
CA SER A 30 6.31 -1.16 -18.29
C SER A 30 6.87 -2.17 -17.29
N ILE A 31 7.81 -3.04 -17.74
CA ILE A 31 8.51 -3.97 -16.84
C ILE A 31 9.33 -3.21 -15.80
N GLU A 32 9.97 -2.12 -16.20
CA GLU A 32 10.81 -1.27 -15.36
C GLU A 32 9.96 -0.57 -14.29
N GLU A 33 8.84 0.02 -14.70
CA GLU A 33 7.87 0.64 -13.79
C GLU A 33 7.32 -0.40 -12.79
N ALA A 34 6.96 -1.59 -13.27
CA ALA A 34 6.48 -2.68 -12.43
C ALA A 34 7.54 -3.15 -11.43
N ALA A 35 8.80 -3.28 -11.84
CA ALA A 35 9.91 -3.67 -10.97
C ALA A 35 10.13 -2.65 -9.83
N ILE A 36 10.08 -1.35 -10.15
CA ILE A 36 10.23 -0.28 -9.18
C ILE A 36 9.06 -0.28 -8.18
N ARG A 37 7.82 -0.32 -8.68
CA ARG A 37 6.61 -0.28 -7.84
C ARG A 37 6.46 -1.52 -6.96
N ALA A 38 6.77 -2.71 -7.49
CA ALA A 38 6.72 -3.95 -6.72
C ALA A 38 7.98 -4.19 -5.86
N GLN A 39 9.00 -3.31 -5.92
CA GLN A 39 10.27 -3.48 -5.19
C GLN A 39 10.89 -4.86 -5.45
N VAL A 40 11.01 -5.24 -6.73
CA VAL A 40 11.62 -6.50 -7.19
C VAL A 40 12.70 -6.23 -8.23
N LYS A 41 13.52 -7.23 -8.55
CA LYS A 41 14.53 -7.08 -9.60
C LYS A 41 13.84 -7.06 -10.98
N PRO A 42 14.35 -6.29 -11.97
CA PRO A 42 13.79 -6.25 -13.32
C PRO A 42 13.72 -7.63 -14.00
N ARG A 43 14.68 -8.52 -13.69
CA ARG A 43 14.68 -9.91 -14.16
C ARG A 43 13.45 -10.67 -13.67
N ASP A 44 13.17 -10.59 -12.36
CA ASP A 44 12.03 -11.27 -11.74
C ASP A 44 10.71 -10.69 -12.28
N ALA A 45 10.63 -9.36 -12.42
CA ALA A 45 9.48 -8.70 -13.04
C ALA A 45 9.21 -9.21 -14.46
N ARG A 46 10.24 -9.30 -15.31
CA ARG A 46 10.12 -9.83 -16.68
C ARG A 46 9.62 -11.28 -16.68
N GLN A 47 10.16 -12.12 -15.79
CA GLN A 47 9.79 -13.53 -15.70
C GLN A 47 8.32 -13.71 -15.29
N GLU A 48 7.88 -13.02 -14.25
CA GLU A 48 6.51 -13.14 -13.73
C GLU A 48 5.49 -12.48 -14.67
N ILE A 49 5.80 -11.32 -15.28
CA ILE A 49 4.92 -10.70 -16.29
C ILE A 49 4.77 -11.63 -17.51
N SER A 50 5.86 -12.28 -17.96
CA SER A 50 5.78 -13.27 -19.04
C SER A 50 4.88 -14.46 -18.67
N LEU A 51 4.91 -14.91 -17.41
CA LEU A 51 4.01 -15.93 -16.93
C LEU A 51 2.55 -15.46 -16.94
N PHE A 52 2.26 -14.26 -16.43
CA PHE A 52 0.89 -13.74 -16.39
C PHE A 52 0.28 -13.54 -17.77
N LEU A 53 1.09 -13.17 -18.76
CA LEU A 53 0.66 -13.14 -20.17
C LEU A 53 0.27 -14.52 -20.68
N ARG A 54 1.07 -15.56 -20.40
CA ARG A 54 0.75 -16.95 -20.79
C ARG A 54 -0.52 -17.47 -20.12
N LEU A 55 -0.78 -17.03 -18.89
CA LEU A 55 -1.98 -17.38 -18.13
C LEU A 55 -3.22 -16.56 -18.55
N GLY A 56 -3.09 -15.60 -19.47
CA GLY A 56 -4.18 -14.71 -19.86
C GLY A 56 -4.65 -13.78 -18.74
N LEU A 57 -3.79 -13.49 -17.76
CA LEU A 57 -4.07 -12.53 -16.68
C LEU A 57 -3.68 -11.10 -17.07
N LEU A 58 -2.70 -10.95 -17.96
CA LEU A 58 -2.27 -9.65 -18.50
C LEU A 58 -2.40 -9.62 -20.01
N GLU A 59 -2.49 -8.41 -20.55
CA GLU A 59 -2.45 -8.11 -21.97
C GLU A 59 -1.31 -7.13 -22.29
N ARG A 60 -0.88 -7.16 -23.55
CA ARG A 60 0.14 -6.27 -24.10
C ARG A 60 -0.53 -5.06 -24.74
N HIS A 61 -0.08 -3.87 -24.37
CA HIS A 61 -0.54 -2.61 -24.93
C HIS A 61 0.64 -1.82 -25.47
N PRO A 62 0.92 -1.88 -26.79
CA PRO A 62 1.94 -1.04 -27.39
C PRO A 62 1.48 0.42 -27.36
N ARG A 63 2.27 1.31 -26.75
CA ARG A 63 1.95 2.75 -26.66
C ARG A 63 3.20 3.58 -26.91
N ARG A 64 3.18 4.42 -27.96
CA ARG A 64 4.30 5.32 -28.34
C ARG A 64 5.66 4.61 -28.42
N GLY A 65 5.71 3.43 -29.06
CA GLY A 65 6.95 2.66 -29.22
C GLY A 65 7.43 1.90 -27.97
N MET A 66 6.72 1.99 -26.84
CA MET A 66 7.03 1.25 -25.62
C MET A 66 5.96 0.20 -25.33
N MET A 67 6.41 -1.00 -24.95
CA MET A 67 5.51 -2.08 -24.55
C MET A 67 5.05 -1.88 -23.11
N ARG A 68 3.74 -1.74 -22.89
CA ARG A 68 3.11 -1.69 -21.57
C ARG A 68 2.23 -2.91 -21.36
N TYR A 69 1.98 -3.21 -20.10
CA TYR A 69 1.20 -4.37 -19.66
C TYR A 69 0.05 -3.88 -18.79
N GLY A 70 -1.12 -4.48 -18.97
CA GLY A 70 -2.34 -4.18 -18.23
C GLY A 70 -3.09 -5.46 -17.86
N LEU A 71 -4.05 -5.34 -16.95
CA LEU A 71 -4.89 -6.46 -16.56
C LEU A 71 -5.80 -6.87 -17.73
N ALA A 72 -5.85 -8.17 -18.03
CA ALA A 72 -6.71 -8.70 -19.08
C ALA A 72 -8.17 -8.67 -18.64
N ALA A 73 -8.94 -7.66 -19.03
CA ALA A 73 -10.30 -7.43 -18.53
C ALA A 73 -11.27 -8.61 -18.75
N THR A 74 -10.93 -9.52 -19.65
CA THR A 74 -11.72 -10.71 -20.01
C THR A 74 -11.42 -11.93 -19.14
N SER A 75 -10.42 -11.87 -18.26
CA SER A 75 -10.02 -13.03 -17.47
C SER A 75 -11.03 -13.35 -16.36
N PRO A 76 -11.60 -14.57 -16.32
CA PRO A 76 -12.62 -14.94 -15.32
C PRO A 76 -12.04 -15.07 -13.90
N TYR A 77 -10.72 -15.06 -13.73
CA TYR A 77 -10.06 -15.29 -12.46
C TYR A 77 -9.73 -14.01 -11.68
N ILE A 78 -9.95 -12.83 -12.26
CA ILE A 78 -9.53 -11.55 -11.66
C ILE A 78 -10.17 -11.34 -10.29
N GLU A 79 -11.48 -11.51 -10.19
CA GLU A 79 -12.22 -11.24 -8.96
C GLU A 79 -11.81 -12.22 -7.84
N ALA A 80 -11.71 -13.52 -8.16
CA ALA A 80 -11.24 -14.54 -7.21
C ALA A 80 -9.81 -14.25 -6.72
N LEU A 81 -8.92 -13.85 -7.62
CA LEU A 81 -7.55 -13.48 -7.27
C LEU A 81 -7.49 -12.19 -6.46
N GLN A 82 -8.29 -11.17 -6.78
CA GLN A 82 -8.40 -9.95 -5.98
C GLN A 82 -8.81 -10.30 -4.56
N ASN A 83 -9.90 -11.05 -4.38
CA ASN A 83 -10.41 -11.46 -3.07
C ASN A 83 -9.39 -12.25 -2.25
N LEU A 84 -8.65 -13.16 -2.89
CA LEU A 84 -7.57 -13.90 -2.24
C LEU A 84 -6.41 -12.99 -1.80
N MET A 85 -6.16 -11.92 -2.57
CA MET A 85 -5.03 -11.01 -2.35
C MET A 85 -5.33 -9.90 -1.35
N ILE A 86 -6.61 -9.56 -1.12
CA ILE A 86 -7.06 -8.57 -0.13
C ILE A 86 -6.60 -9.00 1.25
N ASN A 87 -5.63 -8.27 1.81
CA ASN A 87 -5.11 -8.50 3.17
C ASN A 87 -4.74 -7.18 3.85
N ALA A 88 -5.28 -6.06 3.37
CA ALA A 88 -4.90 -4.73 3.85
C ALA A 88 -5.16 -4.52 5.36
N PRO A 89 -6.27 -5.00 5.96
CA PRO A 89 -6.50 -4.82 7.40
C PRO A 89 -5.45 -5.46 8.30
N ALA A 90 -5.04 -6.69 8.00
CA ALA A 90 -3.98 -7.37 8.75
C ALA A 90 -2.64 -6.61 8.70
N ARG A 91 -2.37 -5.91 7.59
CA ARG A 91 -1.16 -5.10 7.43
C ARG A 91 -1.21 -3.82 8.25
N GLY A 92 -2.40 -3.21 8.40
CA GLY A 92 -2.61 -2.04 9.24
C GLY A 92 -2.21 -2.31 10.69
N ALA A 93 -2.62 -3.46 11.24
CA ALA A 93 -2.29 -3.86 12.61
C ALA A 93 -0.78 -4.04 12.86
N GLU A 94 0.00 -4.37 11.84
CA GLU A 94 1.47 -4.54 11.94
C GLU A 94 2.24 -3.20 11.87
N MET A 95 1.58 -2.08 11.57
CA MET A 95 2.22 -0.77 11.38
C MET A 95 3.08 -0.32 12.58
N PRO A 96 2.65 -0.48 13.84
CA PRO A 96 3.46 -0.07 14.98
C PRO A 96 4.81 -0.77 15.01
N ALA A 97 4.87 -2.06 14.68
CA ALA A 97 6.10 -2.83 14.62
C ALA A 97 6.99 -2.43 13.42
N ARG A 98 6.38 -2.20 12.25
CA ARG A 98 7.09 -1.84 11.02
C ARG A 98 7.72 -0.45 11.08
N LEU A 99 7.09 0.49 11.76
CA LEU A 99 7.50 1.88 11.84
C LEU A 99 8.37 2.22 13.06
N ARG A 100 8.65 1.28 13.99
CA ARG A 100 9.46 1.55 15.21
C ARG A 100 10.79 2.24 14.93
N SER A 101 11.45 1.92 13.81
CA SER A 101 12.76 2.48 13.45
C SER A 101 12.70 3.90 12.85
N VAL A 102 11.51 4.44 12.62
CA VAL A 102 11.31 5.73 11.94
C VAL A 102 11.62 6.90 12.87
N GLY A 103 11.29 6.80 14.15
CA GLY A 103 11.50 7.88 15.12
C GLY A 103 10.79 7.60 16.45
N ALA A 104 10.58 8.65 17.25
CA ALA A 104 9.83 8.55 18.50
C ALA A 104 8.33 8.64 18.20
N LEU A 105 7.73 7.50 17.84
CA LEU A 105 6.31 7.40 17.51
C LEU A 105 5.43 7.69 18.73
N LYS A 106 4.33 8.40 18.49
CA LYS A 106 3.35 8.80 19.50
C LYS A 106 1.93 8.38 19.15
N LEU A 107 1.54 8.47 17.88
CA LEU A 107 0.24 8.01 17.39
C LEU A 107 0.43 7.41 15.99
N ILE A 108 -0.26 6.30 15.72
CA ILE A 108 -0.43 5.77 14.36
C ILE A 108 -1.90 5.45 14.17
N VAL A 109 -2.48 6.04 13.13
CA VAL A 109 -3.87 5.80 12.71
C VAL A 109 -3.84 5.24 11.30
N VAL A 110 -4.55 4.15 11.07
CA VAL A 110 -4.76 3.58 9.73
C VAL A 110 -6.21 3.78 9.33
N ALA A 111 -6.41 4.13 8.06
CA ALA A 111 -7.72 4.36 7.47
C ALA A 111 -7.67 3.92 6.01
N GLY A 112 -8.71 4.27 5.26
CA GLY A 112 -8.78 4.05 3.82
C GLY A 112 -8.51 2.59 3.42
N VAL A 113 -7.44 2.37 2.63
CA VAL A 113 -7.09 1.01 2.12
C VAL A 113 -6.96 -0.04 3.23
N PHE A 114 -6.58 0.35 4.46
CA PHE A 114 -6.42 -0.59 5.57
C PHE A 114 -7.74 -0.99 6.24
N VAL A 115 -8.83 -0.27 6.01
CA VAL A 115 -10.16 -0.58 6.56
C VAL A 115 -11.18 -0.95 5.48
N GLY A 116 -10.72 -1.13 4.23
CA GLY A 116 -11.58 -1.48 3.09
C GLY A 116 -12.21 -0.28 2.36
N GLU A 117 -11.86 0.95 2.76
CA GLU A 117 -12.39 2.20 2.18
C GLU A 117 -11.41 2.81 1.19
N TRP A 118 -11.65 2.65 -0.11
CA TRP A 118 -10.65 3.04 -1.11
C TRP A 118 -10.66 4.55 -1.43
N ASN A 119 -11.73 5.25 -1.06
CA ASN A 119 -11.97 6.66 -1.42
C ASN A 119 -11.59 7.67 -0.31
N GLY A 120 -10.99 7.24 0.81
CA GLY A 120 -10.62 8.14 1.92
C GLY A 120 -9.56 9.19 1.54
N SER A 121 -9.48 10.32 2.25
CA SER A 121 -8.44 11.34 1.98
C SER A 121 -7.04 10.91 2.45
N LEU A 122 -6.99 10.01 3.43
CA LEU A 122 -5.77 9.55 4.09
C LEU A 122 -5.89 8.06 4.43
N ASP A 123 -4.83 7.30 4.19
CA ASP A 123 -4.75 5.87 4.53
C ASP A 123 -3.89 5.64 5.79
N LEU A 124 -2.93 6.52 6.09
CA LEU A 124 -2.03 6.39 7.25
C LEU A 124 -1.64 7.76 7.80
N LEU A 125 -1.88 7.99 9.09
CA LEU A 125 -1.30 9.11 9.84
C LEU A 125 -0.23 8.60 10.81
N VAL A 126 0.92 9.26 10.81
CA VAL A 126 2.01 9.01 11.76
C VAL A 126 2.31 10.29 12.53
N VAL A 127 2.07 10.30 13.85
CA VAL A 127 2.50 11.39 14.73
C VAL A 127 3.69 10.93 15.54
N GLY A 128 4.74 11.74 15.55
CA GLY A 128 5.90 11.47 16.37
C GLY A 128 7.01 12.49 16.19
N ASP A 129 8.00 12.41 17.08
CA ASP A 129 9.09 13.36 17.14
C ASP A 129 10.38 12.74 16.56
N ARG A 130 11.27 13.60 16.05
CA ARG A 130 12.55 13.19 15.45
C ARG A 130 12.37 12.11 14.36
N ILE A 131 11.33 12.28 13.54
CA ILE A 131 11.00 11.38 12.43
C ILE A 131 12.10 11.44 11.36
N LYS A 132 12.68 10.29 11.04
CA LYS A 132 13.63 10.12 9.94
C LYS A 132 12.84 9.95 8.65
N GLU A 133 12.50 11.05 8.00
CA GLU A 133 11.65 11.09 6.79
C GLU A 133 12.11 10.10 5.70
N LYS A 134 13.42 10.06 5.38
CA LYS A 134 13.97 9.09 4.41
C LYS A 134 13.67 7.62 4.77
N THR A 135 13.68 7.30 6.07
CA THR A 135 13.36 5.96 6.55
C THR A 135 11.87 5.68 6.45
N LEU A 136 11.03 6.66 6.77
CA LEU A 136 9.58 6.57 6.61
C LEU A 136 9.21 6.30 5.16
N ILE A 137 9.67 7.13 4.22
CA ILE A 137 9.41 6.97 2.77
C ILE A 137 9.80 5.57 2.30
N LYS A 138 10.97 5.07 2.71
CA LYS A 138 11.42 3.72 2.35
C LYS A 138 10.49 2.63 2.90
N LYS A 139 10.04 2.77 4.15
CA LYS A 139 9.11 1.83 4.80
C LYS A 139 7.73 1.84 4.12
N ILE A 140 7.22 3.01 3.77
CA ILE A 140 5.97 3.14 3.02
C ILE A 140 6.10 2.50 1.63
N LYS A 141 7.18 2.76 0.89
CA LYS A 141 7.39 2.11 -0.42
C LYS A 141 7.40 0.58 -0.36
N MET A 142 7.97 0.00 0.70
CA MET A 142 7.92 -1.45 0.90
C MET A 142 6.49 -1.93 1.19
N LEU A 143 5.72 -1.16 1.96
CA LEU A 143 4.33 -1.44 2.25
C LEU A 143 3.44 -1.36 1.00
N GLU A 144 3.62 -0.33 0.17
CA GLU A 144 2.93 -0.15 -1.11
C GLU A 144 3.19 -1.33 -2.03
N ALA A 145 4.44 -1.79 -2.14
CA ALA A 145 4.80 -2.98 -2.92
C ALA A 145 4.16 -4.27 -2.37
N GLU A 146 3.96 -4.36 -1.06
CA GLU A 146 3.32 -5.50 -0.40
C GLU A 146 1.80 -5.50 -0.56
N ILE A 147 1.16 -4.32 -0.58
CA ILE A 147 -0.28 -4.14 -0.79
C ILE A 147 -0.62 -4.18 -2.28
N GLY A 148 0.28 -3.71 -3.13
CA GLY A 148 0.05 -3.48 -4.56
C GLY A 148 -0.69 -2.18 -4.85
N LYS A 149 -0.76 -1.23 -3.91
CA LYS A 149 -1.41 0.07 -4.10
C LYS A 149 -0.63 1.17 -3.39
N GLU A 150 -0.70 2.38 -3.93
CA GLU A 150 -0.15 3.58 -3.31
C GLU A 150 -0.87 3.86 -1.98
N VAL A 151 -0.11 4.30 -0.99
CA VAL A 151 -0.64 4.60 0.34
C VAL A 151 -0.60 6.11 0.52
N ARG A 152 -1.75 6.75 0.68
CA ARG A 152 -1.82 8.17 1.04
C ARG A 152 -1.48 8.29 2.51
N TYR A 153 -0.36 8.93 2.82
CA TYR A 153 0.07 9.10 4.21
C TYR A 153 0.49 10.52 4.51
N ALA A 154 0.39 10.85 5.79
CA ALA A 154 0.87 12.10 6.35
C ALA A 154 1.66 11.79 7.62
N TRP A 155 2.68 12.59 7.88
CA TRP A 155 3.40 12.56 9.13
C TRP A 155 3.58 13.97 9.66
N MET A 156 3.57 14.11 10.99
CA MET A 156 3.73 15.40 11.65
C MET A 156 4.29 15.24 13.07
N SER A 157 4.85 16.33 13.59
CA SER A 157 5.34 16.38 14.97
C SER A 157 4.19 16.38 15.96
N THR A 158 4.46 16.05 17.23
CA THR A 158 3.43 16.09 18.28
C THR A 158 2.82 17.49 18.44
N PRO A 159 3.60 18.60 18.46
CA PRO A 159 3.02 19.95 18.52
C PRO A 159 2.15 20.29 17.31
N ASP A 160 2.59 19.92 16.10
CA ASP A 160 1.83 20.19 14.86
C ASP A 160 0.49 19.45 14.85
N PHE A 161 0.48 18.21 15.35
CA PHE A 161 -0.74 17.41 15.45
C PHE A 161 -1.76 18.10 16.35
N PHE A 162 -1.39 18.48 17.58
CA PHE A 162 -2.30 19.16 18.50
C PHE A 162 -2.74 20.52 17.96
N TYR A 163 -1.83 21.28 17.35
CA TYR A 163 -2.18 22.55 16.72
C TYR A 163 -3.24 22.36 15.62
N ARG A 164 -3.04 21.41 14.71
CA ARG A 164 -3.97 21.10 13.62
C ARG A 164 -5.29 20.53 14.12
N LEU A 165 -5.26 19.70 15.17
CA LEU A 165 -6.45 19.15 15.81
C LEU A 165 -7.31 20.28 16.40
N ASN A 166 -6.70 21.20 17.14
CA ASN A 166 -7.39 22.37 17.73
C ASN A 166 -7.95 23.32 16.67
N MET A 167 -7.22 23.51 15.56
CA MET A 167 -7.68 24.31 14.43
C MET A 167 -8.66 23.57 13.52
N SER A 168 -9.06 22.34 13.87
CA SER A 168 -9.96 21.50 13.09
C SER A 168 -9.52 21.35 11.63
N ASP A 169 -8.22 21.09 11.41
CA ASP A 169 -7.63 20.85 10.09
C ASP A 169 -8.45 19.79 9.31
N ARG A 170 -8.77 20.10 8.04
CA ARG A 170 -9.61 19.26 7.19
C ARG A 170 -9.10 17.84 7.06
N LEU A 171 -7.78 17.63 6.96
CA LEU A 171 -7.19 16.29 6.79
C LEU A 171 -7.41 15.43 8.03
N LEU A 172 -7.16 16.00 9.21
CA LEU A 172 -7.35 15.29 10.47
C LEU A 172 -8.83 15.01 10.72
N ARG A 173 -9.69 16.01 10.46
CA ARG A 173 -11.14 15.87 10.56
C ARG A 173 -11.65 14.76 9.66
N ASP A 174 -11.35 14.80 8.36
CA ASP A 174 -11.73 13.75 7.42
C ASP A 174 -11.26 12.38 7.94
N MET A 175 -10.00 12.25 8.39
CA MET A 175 -9.51 10.96 8.87
C MET A 175 -10.28 10.42 10.09
N PHE A 176 -10.61 11.27 11.06
CA PHE A 176 -11.28 10.84 12.30
C PHE A 176 -12.81 10.74 12.14
N ASP A 177 -13.42 11.43 11.17
CA ASP A 177 -14.85 11.36 10.87
C ASP A 177 -15.22 10.09 10.05
N TYR A 178 -14.27 9.53 9.31
CA TYR A 178 -14.45 8.29 8.53
C TYR A 178 -13.90 7.05 9.27
N PRO A 179 -14.24 5.82 8.82
CA PRO A 179 -13.73 4.60 9.42
C PRO A 179 -12.19 4.61 9.51
N HIS A 180 -11.68 4.46 10.73
CA HIS A 180 -10.26 4.43 11.02
C HIS A 180 -10.00 3.49 12.20
N ILE A 181 -8.75 3.08 12.35
CA ILE A 181 -8.28 2.26 13.47
C ILE A 181 -7.03 2.92 14.03
N ILE A 182 -7.05 3.25 15.31
CA ILE A 182 -5.87 3.67 16.03
C ILE A 182 -5.09 2.41 16.41
N VAL A 183 -3.95 2.20 15.76
CA VAL A 183 -3.12 0.98 15.96
C VAL A 183 -2.01 1.21 16.98
N PHE A 184 -1.73 2.46 17.32
CA PHE A 184 -0.78 2.84 18.36
C PHE A 184 -1.12 4.22 18.91
N ASP A 185 -1.24 4.34 20.23
CA ASP A 185 -1.49 5.61 20.91
C ASP A 185 -0.66 5.68 22.19
N ARG A 186 0.09 6.79 22.34
CA ARG A 186 0.80 7.22 23.55
C ARG A 186 0.44 8.66 23.94
N LEU A 187 -0.49 9.26 23.21
CA LEU A 187 -1.01 10.59 23.45
C LEU A 187 -2.32 10.56 24.25
N ASP A 188 -2.93 9.38 24.39
CA ASP A 188 -4.18 9.13 25.12
C ASP A 188 -5.30 10.08 24.66
N ILE A 189 -5.45 10.23 23.35
CA ILE A 189 -6.28 11.28 22.74
C ILE A 189 -7.79 11.08 22.94
N GLY A 190 -8.23 9.97 23.52
CA GLY A 190 -9.63 9.71 23.85
C GLY A 190 -10.57 9.59 22.64
N LEU A 191 -10.05 9.68 21.42
CA LEU A 191 -10.77 9.43 20.17
C LEU A 191 -10.90 7.91 20.04
N LYS A 192 -12.09 7.37 20.27
CA LYS A 192 -12.43 5.95 20.02
C LYS A 192 -13.50 5.87 18.95
#